data_AF-A0A136A366-F1
#
_entry.id   AF-A0A136A366-F1
#
_cell.length_a   1.000
_cell.length_b   1.000
_cell.length_c   1.000
_cell.angle_alpha   90.00
_cell.angle_beta   90.00
_cell.angle_gamma   90.00
#
_symmetry.space_group_name_H-M   'P 1'
#
loop_
_entity.id
_entity.type
_entity.pdbx_description
1 polymer ?
#
loop_
_entity_poly.entity_id
_entity_poly.type
_entity_poly.pdbx_seq_one_letter_code
_entity_poly.pdbx_strand_id
1 'polypeptide(L)' 'MTILFASKFIPLSEEHIMHKLPPESLIRTWVWMMSEKDSPELMQKGRQNLINAFGSMQKAIEYIEQKANAGEAS' A
#
# COMPACT_ATOMS: atom_id res chain seq x y z
N MET A 1 -19.34 -29.66 -34.98
CA MET A 1 -19.71 -29.31 -33.60
C MET A 1 -18.43 -28.80 -32.93
N THR A 2 -18.20 -27.49 -32.99
CA THR A 2 -16.95 -26.89 -32.50
C THR A 2 -17.22 -26.28 -31.14
N ILE A 3 -16.52 -26.77 -30.12
CA ILE A 3 -16.55 -26.22 -28.78
C ILE A 3 -15.60 -25.01 -28.77
N LEU A 4 -16.16 -23.81 -28.62
CA LEU A 4 -15.43 -22.60 -28.23
C LEU A 4 -15.53 -22.49 -26.70
N PHE A 5 -14.47 -22.88 -25.97
CA PHE A 5 -14.33 -22.48 -24.58
C PHE A 5 -13.59 -21.15 -24.52
N ALA A 6 -14.24 -20.21 -23.84
CA ALA A 6 -13.86 -18.82 -23.69
C ALA A 6 -12.40 -18.68 -23.24
N SER A 7 -11.61 -17.95 -24.03
CA SER A 7 -10.46 -17.23 -23.50
C SER A 7 -10.97 -16.35 -22.36
N LYS A 8 -10.63 -16.73 -21.13
CA LYS A 8 -10.80 -15.89 -19.95
C LYS A 8 -9.99 -14.62 -20.24
N PHE A 9 -10.70 -13.55 -20.59
CA PHE A 9 -10.11 -12.24 -20.75
C PHE A 9 -9.67 -11.77 -19.35
N ILE A 10 -8.43 -12.07 -19.01
CA ILE A 10 -7.75 -11.43 -17.89
C ILE A 10 -7.29 -10.09 -18.46
N PRO A 11 -7.84 -8.95 -18.02
CA PRO A 11 -7.37 -7.66 -18.49
C PRO A 11 -5.89 -7.51 -18.08
N LEU A 12 -5.03 -7.22 -19.05
CA LEU A 12 -3.58 -6.99 -18.86
C LEU A 12 -3.24 -5.82 -17.90
N SER A 13 -4.26 -5.19 -17.30
CA SER A 13 -4.13 -4.08 -16.37
C SER A 13 -3.91 -4.51 -14.91
N GLU A 14 -4.16 -5.77 -14.54
CA GLU A 14 -3.98 -6.22 -13.14
C GLU A 14 -2.57 -6.78 -12.86
N GLU A 15 -1.88 -7.34 -13.86
CA GLU A 15 -0.55 -7.94 -13.66
C GLU A 15 0.59 -6.90 -13.60
N HIS A 16 0.41 -5.73 -14.24
CA HIS A 16 1.43 -4.67 -14.27
C HIS A 16 1.44 -3.76 -13.03
N ILE A 17 0.48 -3.90 -12.11
CA ILE A 17 0.45 -3.16 -10.85
C ILE A 17 0.91 -4.07 -9.68
N MET A 18 1.95 -4.85 -9.91
CA MET A 18 2.90 -5.13 -8.83
C MET A 18 3.73 -3.85 -8.59
N HIS A 19 3.07 -2.75 -8.22
CA HIS A 19 3.74 -1.68 -7.50
C HIS A 19 4.28 -2.35 -6.25
N LYS A 20 5.59 -2.66 -6.25
CA LYS A 20 6.28 -3.27 -5.11
C LYS A 20 5.98 -2.38 -3.91
N LEU A 21 5.12 -2.87 -3.02
CA LEU A 21 4.83 -2.17 -1.78
C LEU A 21 6.16 -1.86 -1.10
N PRO A 22 6.32 -0.65 -0.53
CA PRO A 22 7.54 -0.30 0.16
C PRO A 22 7.80 -1.30 1.30
N PRO A 23 9.08 -1.57 1.64
CA PRO A 23 9.41 -2.43 2.77
C PRO A 23 8.74 -1.93 4.06
N GLU A 24 8.36 -2.85 4.95
CA GLU A 24 7.65 -2.51 6.19
C GLU A 24 8.41 -1.50 7.06
N SER A 25 9.74 -1.63 7.15
CA SER A 25 10.59 -0.68 7.87
C SER A 25 10.45 0.74 7.34
N LEU A 26 10.34 0.90 6.02
CA LEU A 26 10.17 2.21 5.39
C LEU A 26 8.78 2.79 5.66
N ILE A 27 7.74 1.96 5.64
CA ILE A 27 6.38 2.35 6.04
C ILE A 27 6.37 2.84 7.49
N ARG A 28 7.00 2.10 8.42
CA ARG A 28 7.13 2.48 9.84
C ARG A 28 7.84 3.82 9.99
N THR A 29 8.90 4.06 9.24
CA THR A 29 9.59 5.36 9.23
C THR A 29 8.67 6.49 8.82
N TRP A 30 7.84 6.31 7.79
CA TRP A 30 6.91 7.36 7.37
C TRP A 30 5.78 7.62 8.37
N VAL A 31 5.32 6.57 9.07
CA VAL A 31 4.38 6.71 10.20
C VAL A 31 5.03 7.48 11.36
N TRP A 32 6.29 7.16 11.69
CA TRP A 32 7.06 7.91 12.69
C TRP A 32 7.21 9.38 12.30
N MET A 33 7.54 9.68 11.05
CA MET A 33 7.64 11.06 10.53
C MET A 33 6.34 11.85 10.75
N MET A 34 5.16 11.23 10.58
CA MET A 34 3.87 11.87 10.85
C MET A 34 3.62 12.18 12.33
N SER A 35 4.39 11.57 13.23
CA SER A 35 4.29 11.79 14.68
C SER A 35 5.24 12.89 15.17
N GLU A 36 6.14 13.39 14.30
CA GLU A 36 7.15 14.39 14.64
C GLU A 36 6.55 15.81 14.69
N LYS A 37 5.99 16.18 15.84
CA LYS A 37 5.22 17.43 16.02
C LYS A 37 6.05 18.70 15.81
N ASP A 38 7.35 18.63 16.05
CA ASP A 38 8.25 19.77 15.97
C ASP A 38 8.78 20.00 14.54
N SER A 39 8.40 19.15 13.58
CA SER A 39 8.80 19.29 12.17
C SER A 39 7.61 19.08 11.22
N PRO A 40 6.83 20.14 10.91
CA PRO A 40 5.71 20.08 9.99
C PRO A 40 6.09 19.58 8.58
N GLU A 41 7.31 19.92 8.12
CA GLU A 41 7.85 19.43 6.85
C GLU A 41 8.06 17.91 6.86
N LEU A 42 8.57 17.37 7.96
CA LEU A 42 8.76 15.93 8.12
C LEU A 42 7.41 15.21 8.18
N MET A 43 6.44 15.75 8.91
CA MET A 43 5.08 15.22 8.95
C MET A 43 4.45 15.18 7.56
N GLN A 44 4.56 16.28 6.80
CA GLN A 44 4.00 16.36 5.45
C GLN A 44 4.68 15.37 4.50
N LYS A 45 6.01 15.22 4.59
CA LYS A 45 6.76 14.26 3.78
C LYS A 45 6.35 12.82 4.08
N GLY A 46 6.17 12.46 5.36
CA GLY A 46 5.66 11.14 5.77
C GLY A 46 4.28 10.86 5.17
N ARG A 47 3.35 11.83 5.31
CA ARG A 47 2.00 11.76 4.71
C ARG A 47 2.06 11.59 3.20
N GLN A 48 2.88 12.38 2.49
CA GLN A 48 2.98 12.33 1.04
C GLN A 48 3.56 11.00 0.55
N ASN A 49 4.55 10.45 1.24
CA ASN A 49 5.12 9.15 0.91
C ASN A 49 4.08 8.03 1.00
N LEU A 50 3.24 8.04 2.06
CA LEU A 50 2.14 7.08 2.20
C LEU A 50 1.10 7.23 1.09
N ILE A 51 0.71 8.46 0.76
CA ILE A 51 -0.24 8.71 -0.35
C ILE A 51 0.34 8.24 -1.68
N ASN A 52 1.61 8.53 -1.96
CA ASN A 52 2.26 8.14 -3.20
C ASN A 52 2.39 6.62 -3.34
N ALA A 53 2.68 5.91 -2.23
CA ALA A 53 2.87 4.46 -2.25
C ALA A 53 1.55 3.67 -2.33
N PHE A 54 0.50 4.15 -1.65
CA PHE A 54 -0.77 3.43 -1.51
C PHE A 54 -1.91 4.02 -2.36
N GLY A 55 -1.66 5.14 -3.04
CA GLY A 55 -2.64 5.89 -3.84
C GLY A 55 -3.60 6.76 -3.01
N SER A 56 -3.81 6.45 -1.73
CA SER A 56 -4.55 7.30 -0.79
C SER A 56 -4.14 7.00 0.65
N MET A 57 -4.44 7.94 1.56
CA MET A 57 -4.22 7.73 2.99
C MET A 57 -5.10 6.61 3.56
N GLN A 58 -6.35 6.49 3.08
CA GLN A 58 -7.28 5.44 3.49
C GLN A 58 -6.67 4.05 3.23
N LYS A 59 -6.16 3.81 2.03
CA LYS A 59 -5.53 2.53 1.64
C LYS A 59 -4.26 2.24 2.44
N ALA A 60 -3.49 3.27 2.79
CA ALA A 60 -2.32 3.11 3.65
C ALA A 60 -2.71 2.65 5.06
N ILE A 61 -3.75 3.25 5.65
CA ILE A 61 -4.28 2.87 6.97
C ILE A 61 -4.79 1.43 6.94
N GLU A 62 -5.64 1.09 5.96
CA GLU A 62 -6.16 -0.28 5.78
C GLU A 62 -5.04 -1.33 5.72
N TYR A 63 -3.97 -1.05 4.98
CA TYR A 63 -2.81 -1.93 4.91
C TYR A 63 -2.08 -2.07 6.25
N ILE A 64 -1.85 -0.95 6.95
CA ILE A 64 -1.15 -0.94 8.24
C ILE A 64 -1.96 -1.71 9.30
N GLU A 65 -3.27 -1.51 9.35
CA GLU A 65 -4.17 -2.22 10.27
C GLU A 65 -4.21 -3.73 9.98
N GLN A 66 -4.29 -4.13 8.71
CA GLN A 66 -4.21 -5.55 8.32
C GLN A 66 -2.90 -6.19 8.77
N LYS A 67 -1.77 -5.48 8.65
CA LYS A 67 -0.46 -5.98 9.09
C LYS A 67 -0.32 -6.04 10.61
N ALA A 68 -0.86 -5.06 11.33
CA ALA A 68 -0.88 -5.09 12.79
C ALA A 68 -1.67 -6.30 13.31
N ASN A 69 -2.87 -6.54 12.77
CA ASN A 69 -3.73 -7.66 13.18
C ASN A 69 -3.14 -9.03 12.80
N ALA A 70 -2.42 -9.14 11.68
CA ALA A 70 -1.77 -10.39 11.27
C ALA A 70 -0.57 -10.76 12.17
N GLY A 71 0.13 -9.77 12.73
CA GLY A 71 1.26 -9.99 13.65
C GLY A 71 0.85 -10.49 15.04
N GLU A 72 -0.37 -10.22 15.48
CA GLU A 72 -0.89 -10.66 16.79
C GLU A 72 -1.41 -12.11 16.79
N ALA A 73 -1.59 -12.71 15.61
CA ALA A 73 -2.07 -14.09 15.45
C ALA A 73 -0.93 -15.14 15.32
N SER A 74 0.33 -14.75 15.57
CA SER A 74 1.55 -15.57 15.41
C SER A 74 2.14 -16.02 16.74
#